data_AF-A0A966XEL0-F1
#
_entry.id   AF-A0A966XEL0-F1
#
_cell.length_a   1.000
_cell.length_b   1.000
_cell.length_c   1.000
_cell.angle_alpha   90.00
_cell.angle_beta   90.00
_cell.angle_gamma   90.00
#
_symmetry.space_group_name_H-M   'P 1'
#
loop_
_entity.id
_entity.type
_entity.pdbx_description
1 polymer ?
#
loop_
_entity_poly.entity_id
_entity_poly.type
_entity_poly.pdbx_seq_one_letter_code
_entity_poly.pdbx_strand_id
1 'polypeptide(L)' 'MTRWILAFFLLTGMARAEVNTEILLASKPPRTLAAFGFFEDPSALRPSKGVVGYDITAPLFSDFAEKDRFIYTPEVLDP' A
#
# COMPACT_ATOMS: atom_id res chain seq x y z
N MET A 1 27.10 -6.69 28.20
CA MET A 1 27.17 -6.76 26.73
C MET A 1 25.81 -7.04 26.07
N THR A 2 24.83 -7.58 26.79
CA THR A 2 23.47 -7.89 26.29
C THR A 2 22.54 -6.68 26.14
N ARG A 3 22.82 -5.56 26.81
CA ARG A 3 21.98 -4.34 26.79
C ARG A 3 22.04 -3.57 25.47
N TRP A 4 23.13 -3.68 24.72
CA TRP A 4 23.29 -3.00 23.43
C TRP A 4 22.61 -3.76 22.28
N ILE A 5 22.48 -5.09 22.40
CA ILE A 5 21.77 -5.93 21.43
C ILE A 5 20.26 -5.64 21.47
N LEU A 6 19.70 -5.41 22.66
CA LEU A 6 18.30 -4.99 22.85
C LEU A 6 18.01 -3.60 22.25
N ALA A 7 18.97 -2.67 22.31
CA ALA A 7 18.81 -1.34 21.72
C ALA A 7 18.87 -1.36 20.19
N PHE A 8 19.64 -2.28 19.59
CA PHE A 8 19.73 -2.43 18.14
C PHE A 8 18.46 -3.01 17.53
N PHE A 9 17.78 -3.92 18.24
CA PHE A 9 16.50 -4.50 17.81
C PHE A 9 15.32 -3.51 17.88
N LEU A 10 15.42 -2.47 18.72
CA LEU A 10 14.40 -1.42 18.83
C LEU A 10 14.51 -0.34 17.73
N LEU A 11 15.65 -0.26 17.04
CA LEU A 11 15.92 0.81 16.07
C LEU A 11 15.66 0.42 14.61
N THR A 12 15.40 -0.85 14.31
CA THR A 12 14.75 -1.26 13.06
C THR A 12 13.27 -0.91 13.15
N GLY A 13 12.98 0.38 13.27
CA GLY A 13 11.64 0.91 13.18
C GLY A 13 11.02 0.41 11.88
N MET A 14 9.79 -0.08 12.00
CA MET A 14 8.91 -0.33 10.87
C MET A 14 8.83 0.97 10.05
N ALA A 15 9.66 1.11 9.03
CA ALA A 15 9.34 2.02 7.94
C ALA A 15 8.04 1.48 7.35
N ARG A 16 6.92 2.12 7.71
CA ARG A 16 5.62 1.79 7.12
C ARG A 16 5.77 2.12 5.64
N ALA A 17 5.51 1.15 4.76
CA ALA A 17 5.46 1.49 3.36
C ALA A 17 4.26 2.45 3.17
N GLU A 18 4.55 3.63 2.65
CA GLU A 18 3.57 4.67 2.38
C GLU A 18 3.40 4.82 0.88
N VAL A 19 2.21 5.26 0.48
CA VAL A 19 1.91 5.53 -0.92
C VAL A 19 2.70 6.75 -1.37
N ASN A 20 3.36 6.65 -2.53
CA ASN A 20 4.18 7.73 -3.07
C ASN A 20 3.29 8.81 -3.72
N THR A 21 2.96 9.85 -2.95
CA THR A 21 2.08 10.95 -3.38
C THR A 21 2.68 11.81 -4.49
N GLU A 22 4.00 11.96 -4.55
CA GLU A 22 4.67 12.67 -5.65
C GLU A 22 4.44 11.95 -6.99
N ILE A 23 4.57 10.61 -7.00
CA ILE A 23 4.30 9.79 -8.18
C ILE A 23 2.81 9.78 -8.52
N LEU A 24 1.91 9.75 -7.51
CA LEU A 24 0.47 9.83 -7.74
C LEU A 24 0.04 11.13 -8.44
N LEU A 25 0.67 12.25 -8.10
CA LEU A 25 0.36 13.57 -8.64
C LEU A 25 1.18 13.92 -9.89
N ALA A 26 2.11 13.05 -10.30
CA ALA A 26 2.94 13.28 -11.47
C ALA A 26 2.11 13.27 -12.77
N SER A 27 2.49 14.14 -13.71
CA SER A 27 1.81 14.25 -15.01
C SER A 27 1.98 13.02 -15.90
N LYS A 28 2.96 12.16 -15.60
CA LYS A 28 3.21 10.91 -16.32
C LYS A 28 3.19 9.75 -15.33
N PRO A 29 2.47 8.66 -15.63
CA PRO A 29 2.46 7.49 -14.76
C PRO A 29 3.85 6.85 -14.69
N PRO A 30 4.18 6.19 -13.57
CA PRO A 30 5.44 5.50 -13.41
C PRO A 30 5.53 4.29 -14.34
N ARG A 31 6.74 3.78 -14.53
CA ARG A 31 6.99 2.60 -15.37
C ARG A 31 6.39 1.31 -14.79
N THR A 32 6.26 1.21 -13.47
CA THR A 32 5.78 0.02 -12.77
C THR A 32 4.70 0.38 -11.77
N LEU A 33 3.77 -0.55 -11.54
CA LEU A 33 2.72 -0.38 -10.53
C LEU A 33 3.30 -0.35 -9.10
N ALA A 34 4.38 -1.10 -8.87
CA ALA A 34 5.06 -1.11 -7.58
C ALA A 34 5.59 0.29 -7.17
N ALA A 35 5.89 1.17 -8.13
CA ALA A 35 6.38 2.52 -7.85
C ALA A 35 5.35 3.40 -7.12
N PHE A 36 4.05 3.10 -7.20
CA PHE A 36 3.05 3.81 -6.42
C PHE A 36 3.14 3.50 -4.92
N GLY A 37 3.70 2.36 -4.52
CA GLY A 37 3.82 1.98 -3.11
C GLY A 37 2.49 1.58 -2.46
N PHE A 38 1.51 1.08 -3.22
CA PHE A 38 0.20 0.65 -2.68
C PHE A 38 0.27 -0.56 -1.76
N PHE A 39 1.30 -1.39 -1.88
CA PHE A 39 1.46 -2.61 -1.09
C PHE A 39 2.82 -2.61 -0.41
N GLU A 40 2.80 -2.83 0.90
CA GLU A 40 4.01 -3.05 1.70
C GLU A 40 4.62 -4.43 1.41
N ASP A 41 3.78 -5.38 0.97
CA ASP A 41 4.18 -6.67 0.42
C ASP A 41 3.25 -7.03 -0.76
N PRO A 42 3.71 -6.81 -2.00
CA PRO A 42 2.92 -7.11 -3.19
C PRO A 42 2.58 -8.58 -3.37
N SER A 43 3.44 -9.50 -2.92
CA SER A 43 3.23 -10.95 -3.08
C SER A 43 2.11 -11.45 -2.16
N ALA A 44 2.00 -10.85 -0.97
CA ALA A 44 0.94 -11.15 -0.02
C ALA A 44 -0.27 -10.21 -0.15
N LEU A 45 -0.27 -9.29 -1.12
CA LEU A 45 -1.26 -8.21 -1.28
C LEU A 45 -1.50 -7.42 0.01
N ARG A 46 -0.44 -7.20 0.81
CA ARG A 46 -0.53 -6.49 2.09
C ARG A 46 -0.55 -4.98 1.85
N PRO A 47 -1.68 -4.30 2.10
CA PRO A 47 -1.85 -2.91 1.71
C PRO A 47 -1.01 -1.96 2.57
N SER A 48 -0.52 -0.90 1.95
CA SER A 48 0.09 0.26 2.61
C SER A 48 -0.96 1.09 3.36
N LYS A 49 -0.50 1.98 4.26
CA LYS A 49 -1.39 2.89 4.98
C LYS A 49 -2.27 3.71 4.01
N GLY A 50 -3.56 3.79 4.29
CA GLY A 50 -4.55 4.48 3.45
C GLY A 50 -5.07 3.67 2.25
N VAL A 51 -4.52 2.46 2.02
CA VAL A 51 -5.04 1.51 1.02
C VAL A 51 -5.94 0.51 1.73
N VAL A 52 -7.19 0.42 1.29
CA VAL A 52 -8.21 -0.44 1.90
C VAL A 52 -8.80 -1.40 0.88
N GLY A 53 -9.08 -2.64 1.31
CA GLY A 53 -9.81 -3.60 0.49
C GLY A 53 -11.23 -3.09 0.20
N TYR A 54 -11.71 -3.33 -1.01
CA TYR A 54 -13.04 -2.92 -1.45
C TYR A 54 -13.75 -4.07 -2.14
N ASP A 55 -15.00 -4.32 -1.75
CA ASP A 55 -15.84 -5.32 -2.39
C ASP A 55 -17.02 -4.65 -3.10
N ILE A 56 -17.52 -5.29 -4.16
CA ILE A 56 -18.64 -4.81 -4.95
C ILE A 56 -19.88 -5.64 -4.68
N THR A 57 -21.01 -4.98 -4.41
CA THR A 57 -22.27 -5.68 -4.08
C THR A 57 -22.89 -6.39 -5.28
N ALA A 58 -22.64 -5.89 -6.49
CA ALA A 58 -23.09 -6.50 -7.74
C ALA A 58 -21.86 -6.91 -8.56
N PRO A 59 -21.44 -8.18 -8.50
CA PRO A 59 -20.24 -8.63 -9.21
C PRO A 59 -20.42 -8.46 -10.70
N LEU A 60 -19.54 -7.68 -11.33
CA LEU A 60 -19.46 -7.63 -12.78
C LEU A 60 -18.74 -8.90 -13.26
N PHE A 61 -19.48 -9.77 -13.94
CA PHE A 61 -18.92 -10.97 -14.52
C PHE A 61 -18.14 -10.60 -15.80
N SER A 62 -16.82 -10.81 -15.80
CA SER A 62 -15.98 -10.55 -16.98
C SER A 62 -15.30 -11.81 -17.53
N ASP A 63 -14.79 -12.69 -16.66
CA ASP A 63 -13.80 -13.72 -17.06
C ASP A 63 -13.68 -14.91 -16.07
N PHE A 64 -14.67 -15.16 -15.21
CA PHE A 64 -14.61 -16.16 -14.12
C PHE A 64 -13.46 -15.96 -13.10
N ALA A 65 -12.74 -14.84 -13.12
CA ALA A 65 -11.67 -14.59 -12.15
C ALA A 65 -12.21 -13.84 -10.92
N GLU A 66 -11.84 -14.34 -9.74
CA GLU A 66 -11.91 -13.57 -8.50
C GLU A 66 -10.91 -12.40 -8.59
N LYS A 67 -11.32 -11.23 -8.09
CA LYS A 67 -10.52 -10.00 -8.19
C LYS A 67 -10.49 -9.32 -6.83
N ASP A 68 -9.33 -9.35 -6.19
CA ASP A 68 -9.07 -8.48 -5.05
C ASP A 68 -8.98 -7.03 -5.52
N ARG A 69 -9.72 -6.15 -4.86
CA ARG A 69 -9.77 -4.73 -5.20
C ARG A 69 -9.36 -3.91 -4.00
N PHE A 70 -8.67 -2.82 -4.28
CA PHE A 70 -8.15 -1.91 -3.28
C PHE A 70 -8.42 -0.48 -3.70
N ILE A 71 -8.74 0.37 -2.72
CA ILE A 71 -8.91 1.80 -2.91
C ILE A 71 -7.89 2.50 -2.03
N TYR A 72 -7.13 3.43 -2.60
CA TYR A 72 -6.32 4.36 -1.83
C TYR A 72 -7.12 5.63 -1.54
N THR A 73 -7.19 6.01 -0.27
CA THR A 73 -7.74 7.30 0.16
C THR A 73 -6.70 8.01 1.05
N PRO A 74 -6.26 9.23 0.71
CA PRO A 74 -5.38 10.01 1.58
C PRO A 74 -6.15 10.42 2.86
N GLU A 75 -5.46 10.52 4.00
CA GLU A 75 -6.06 10.85 5.31
C GLU A 75 -6.74 12.24 5.34
N VAL A 76 -6.48 13.10 4.36
CA VAL A 76 -7.14 14.41 4.20
C VAL A 76 -7.45 14.63 2.72
N LEU A 77 -8.69 14.42 2.33
CA LEU A 77 -9.34 15.34 1.39
C LEU A 77 -10.30 16.14 2.26
N ASP A 78 -9.83 17.25 2.85
CA ASP A 78 -10.76 18.21 3.43
C ASP A 78 -11.74 18.61 2.30
N PRO A 79 -13.06 18.53 2.53
CA PRO A 79 -14.07 18.81 1.50
C PRO A 79 -14.04 20.27 1.01
#